data_AF-A0A857DG34-F1
#
_entry.id   AF-A0A857DG34-F1
#
_cell.length_a   1.000
_cell.length_b   1.000
_cell.length_c   1.000
_cell.angle_alpha   90.00
_cell.angle_beta   90.00
_cell.angle_gamma   90.00
#
_symmetry.space_group_name_H-M   'P 1'
#
loop_
_entity.id
_entity.type
_entity.pdbx_description
1 polymer ?
#
loop_
_entity_poly.entity_id
_entity_poly.type
_entity_poly.pdbx_seq_one_letter_code
_entity_poly.pdbx_strand_id
1 'polypeptide(L)'
;MLYEGTLRSIVDFYIDSLDYNGIPVSQILRTSDTSEILNQLSSLILDGLVTLTFSTVFLNPHIKAFPDLEPQEQIKKLMSESLDGICAYPTAKCLKEFKKASKYRGKPYSRRLFLGEPQFEPVYFDLTILEKYLNDPRYVVQNDDYSGSIHSMDEYDKELGEGFFLDTFGLAYNNQHERFVIVYLRYLNDLTPDQQKYWKLFETKEDCYQNIDYLKNTLGHWADNVSIFIAFIEELYVINKMCELIGKPSLFKEDFKRNRPKDFGVFLRPTLNNYNNFVHVLDKMMSDNINKDFFKNDILLTEEIKRKDGKIETRQRGTISLLEEWITNNFRPRDPEPTKQLFSTLRKVRKERQKPAHAVEKDNFDKRYHIMQNELIEESYTAVRTIRLILANHPKVQGYSVPDWLYKGQIRLY
;
A
#
# COMPACT_ATOMS: atom_id res chain seq x y z
N MET A 1 24.75 33.81 28.51
CA MET A 1 23.51 34.39 27.91
C MET A 1 22.33 34.05 28.79
N LEU A 2 21.33 34.94 28.94
CA LEU A 2 20.24 34.86 29.94
C LEU A 2 19.37 33.56 29.88
N TYR A 3 19.50 32.76 28.82
CA TYR A 3 18.66 31.58 28.55
C TYR A 3 19.44 30.25 28.48
N GLU A 4 20.71 30.23 28.89
CA GLU A 4 21.57 29.03 28.78
C GLU A 4 21.01 27.82 29.54
N GLY A 5 20.37 28.01 30.71
CA GLY A 5 19.81 26.91 31.50
C GLY A 5 18.62 26.22 30.82
N THR A 6 17.64 26.99 30.39
CA THR A 6 16.40 26.49 29.76
C THR A 6 16.69 25.84 28.40
N LEU A 7 17.46 26.50 27.54
CA LEU A 7 17.84 25.94 26.24
C LEU A 7 18.63 24.64 26.40
N ARG A 8 19.59 24.60 27.35
CA ARG A 8 20.37 23.41 27.63
C ARG A 8 19.51 22.26 28.13
N SER A 9 18.57 22.50 29.03
CA SER A 9 17.65 21.47 29.52
C SER A 9 16.82 20.87 28.39
N ILE A 10 16.35 21.70 27.45
CA ILE A 10 15.59 21.25 26.27
C ILE A 10 16.47 20.38 25.37
N VAL A 11 17.69 20.82 25.08
CA VAL A 11 18.62 20.06 24.23
C VAL A 11 19.03 18.74 24.87
N ASP A 12 19.41 18.76 26.15
CA ASP A 12 19.88 17.57 26.86
C ASP A 12 18.75 16.52 26.93
N PHE A 13 17.53 16.92 27.27
CA PHE A 13 16.37 16.02 27.25
C PHE A 13 16.12 15.41 25.86
N TYR A 14 16.15 16.24 24.81
CA TYR A 14 15.92 15.81 23.44
C TYR A 14 16.97 14.79 22.98
N ILE A 15 18.26 15.06 23.22
CA ILE A 15 19.37 14.19 22.78
C ILE A 15 19.43 12.88 23.56
N ASP A 16 19.07 12.90 24.84
CA ASP A 16 19.13 11.73 25.71
C ASP A 16 17.85 10.88 25.66
N SER A 17 16.79 11.39 25.03
CA SER A 17 15.58 10.61 24.74
C SER A 17 15.81 9.60 23.60
N LEU A 18 15.07 8.48 23.63
CA LEU A 18 15.22 7.39 22.64
C LEU A 18 14.84 7.84 21.22
N ASP A 19 13.70 8.52 21.09
CA ASP A 19 13.10 8.89 19.79
C ASP A 19 13.06 10.41 19.55
N TYR A 20 14.00 11.15 20.17
CA TYR A 20 14.07 12.60 20.05
C TYR A 20 12.77 13.30 20.52
N ASN A 21 12.26 12.87 21.67
CA ASN A 21 11.04 13.39 22.28
C ASN A 21 11.23 14.79 22.84
N GLY A 22 10.14 15.56 22.85
CA GLY A 22 10.10 16.89 23.42
C GLY A 22 9.96 16.85 24.93
N ILE A 23 10.59 17.83 25.61
CA ILE A 23 10.41 18.01 27.04
C ILE A 23 9.08 18.74 27.30
N PRO A 24 8.19 18.20 28.15
CA PRO A 24 6.96 18.92 28.49
C PRO A 24 7.28 20.24 29.19
N VAL A 25 6.61 21.32 28.79
CA VAL A 25 6.84 22.66 29.37
C VAL A 25 6.54 22.67 30.88
N SER A 26 5.53 21.90 31.32
CA SER A 26 5.25 21.73 32.75
C SER A 26 6.40 21.09 33.55
N GLN A 27 7.29 20.32 32.91
CA GLN A 27 8.50 19.80 33.56
C GLN A 27 9.59 20.88 33.69
N ILE A 28 9.72 21.78 32.71
CA ILE A 28 10.65 22.91 32.77
C ILE A 28 10.27 23.87 33.91
N LEU A 29 8.97 24.07 34.13
CA LEU A 29 8.44 24.98 35.15
C LEU A 29 8.69 24.52 36.58
N ARG A 30 8.89 23.22 36.83
CA ARG A 30 9.13 22.69 38.19
C ARG A 30 10.39 23.26 38.84
N THR A 31 11.28 23.90 38.06
CA THR A 31 12.56 24.40 38.53
C THR A 31 12.64 25.94 38.64
N SER A 32 11.61 26.69 38.22
CA SER A 32 11.70 28.15 38.05
C SER A 32 10.35 28.89 38.13
N ASP A 33 10.37 30.23 38.15
CA ASP A 33 9.16 31.06 38.07
C ASP A 33 8.45 30.90 36.71
N THR A 34 7.11 30.86 36.73
CA THR A 34 6.31 30.62 35.52
C THR A 34 6.38 31.76 34.52
N SER A 35 6.27 33.00 34.97
CA SER A 35 6.30 34.16 34.07
C SER A 35 7.67 34.32 33.44
N GLU A 36 8.72 34.03 34.20
CA GLU A 36 10.09 34.01 33.69
C GLU A 36 10.24 32.99 32.56
N ILE A 37 9.91 31.70 32.79
CA ILE A 37 10.07 30.65 31.78
C ILE A 37 9.25 30.92 30.51
N LEU A 38 8.02 31.44 30.63
CA LEU A 38 7.22 31.78 29.45
C LEU A 38 7.87 32.90 28.61
N ASN A 39 8.43 33.93 29.25
CA ASN A 39 9.17 34.98 28.57
C ASN A 39 10.47 34.46 27.93
N GLN A 40 11.18 33.57 28.62
CA GLN A 40 12.39 32.93 28.10
C GLN A 40 12.08 32.08 26.86
N LEU A 41 11.05 31.20 26.93
CA LEU A 41 10.62 30.39 25.80
C LEU A 41 10.16 31.25 24.63
N SER A 42 9.40 32.31 24.88
CA SER A 42 8.98 33.25 23.82
C SER A 42 10.17 33.88 23.11
N SER A 43 11.20 34.29 23.87
CA SER A 43 12.44 34.84 23.30
C SER A 43 13.19 33.78 22.47
N LEU A 44 13.33 32.56 22.99
CA LEU A 44 14.00 31.45 22.30
C LEU A 44 13.28 31.03 21.00
N ILE A 45 11.94 31.15 20.95
CA ILE A 45 11.14 30.92 19.75
C ILE A 45 11.42 32.01 18.71
N LEU A 46 11.42 33.29 19.11
CA LEU A 46 11.74 34.41 18.21
C LEU A 46 13.18 34.34 17.69
N ASP A 47 14.13 33.89 18.52
CA ASP A 47 15.52 33.67 18.14
C ASP A 47 15.70 32.43 17.23
N GLY A 48 14.64 31.62 17.05
CA GLY A 48 14.63 30.40 16.25
C GLY A 48 15.50 29.29 16.86
N LEU A 49 15.67 29.25 18.18
CA LEU A 49 16.46 28.25 18.90
C LEU A 49 15.59 27.14 19.49
N VAL A 50 14.35 27.45 19.82
CA VAL A 50 13.34 26.51 20.34
C VAL A 50 12.08 26.58 19.48
N THR A 51 11.38 25.46 19.38
CA THR A 51 10.04 25.35 18.81
C THR A 51 9.16 24.53 19.75
N LEU A 52 7.85 24.70 19.65
CA LEU A 52 6.84 24.06 20.49
C LEU A 52 5.91 23.17 19.65
N THR A 53 5.52 22.05 20.24
CA THR A 53 4.40 21.22 19.78
C THR A 53 3.25 21.30 20.78
N PHE A 54 2.04 21.04 20.29
CA PHE A 54 0.81 21.24 21.06
C PHE A 54 -0.12 20.05 20.91
N SER A 55 -0.71 19.58 22.01
CA SER A 55 -1.69 18.49 22.02
C SER A 55 -2.97 18.84 21.24
N THR A 56 -3.22 20.13 21.04
CA THR A 56 -4.31 20.65 20.19
C THR A 56 -4.05 20.49 18.69
N VAL A 57 -2.79 20.30 18.29
CA VAL A 57 -2.38 20.05 16.89
C VAL A 57 -2.24 18.55 16.64
N PHE A 58 -1.58 17.83 17.55
CA PHE A 58 -1.44 16.39 17.49
C PHE A 58 -1.53 15.79 18.88
N LEU A 59 -2.35 14.75 19.05
CA LEU A 59 -2.75 14.22 20.35
C LEU A 59 -1.57 13.92 21.29
N ASN A 60 -0.44 13.46 20.74
CA ASN A 60 0.78 13.21 21.51
C ASN A 60 1.83 14.31 21.25
N PRO A 61 1.90 15.37 22.07
CA PRO A 61 2.85 16.47 21.87
C PRO A 61 4.32 16.05 22.09
N HIS A 62 4.59 14.92 22.74
CA HIS A 62 5.96 14.42 22.93
C HIS A 62 6.61 13.94 21.63
N ILE A 63 5.80 13.76 20.57
CA ILE A 63 6.27 13.45 19.22
C ILE A 63 6.12 14.69 18.36
N LYS A 64 7.23 15.12 17.75
CA LYS A 64 7.21 16.16 16.72
C LYS A 64 6.68 15.56 15.42
N ALA A 65 5.36 15.40 15.32
CA ALA A 65 4.71 14.72 14.20
C ALA A 65 4.76 15.53 12.90
N PHE A 66 4.54 16.84 12.97
CA PHE A 66 4.33 17.72 11.82
C PHE A 66 5.28 18.94 11.84
N PRO A 67 5.35 19.71 10.74
CA PRO A 67 6.07 20.98 10.70
C PRO A 67 5.65 21.95 11.82
N ASP A 68 6.60 22.79 12.20
CA ASP A 68 6.41 23.79 13.25
C ASP A 68 5.35 24.82 12.84
N LEU A 69 4.54 25.29 13.80
CA LEU A 69 3.68 26.46 13.60
C LEU A 69 4.54 27.72 13.45
N GLU A 70 3.97 28.77 12.87
CA GLU A 70 4.63 30.07 12.82
C GLU A 70 4.98 30.60 14.23
N PRO A 71 6.14 31.24 14.46
CA PRO A 71 6.60 31.66 15.78
C PRO A 71 5.56 32.43 16.62
N GLN A 72 4.80 33.32 15.98
CA GLN A 72 3.77 34.11 16.66
C GLN A 72 2.56 33.26 17.09
N GLU A 73 2.19 32.26 16.28
CA GLU A 73 1.14 31.30 16.66
C GLU A 73 1.59 30.44 17.84
N GLN A 74 2.86 30.03 17.86
CA GLN A 74 3.42 29.27 18.99
C GLN A 74 3.37 30.09 20.28
N ILE A 75 3.80 31.36 20.25
CA ILE A 75 3.78 32.25 21.42
C ILE A 75 2.35 32.49 21.90
N LYS A 76 1.41 32.73 20.96
CA LYS A 76 -0.01 32.89 21.30
C LYS A 76 -0.55 31.66 22.03
N LYS A 77 -0.31 30.46 21.49
CA LYS A 77 -0.77 29.19 22.08
C LYS A 77 -0.09 28.90 23.41
N LEU A 78 1.20 29.17 23.54
CA LEU A 78 1.96 29.04 24.79
C LEU A 78 1.30 29.82 25.95
N MET A 79 0.74 30.99 25.66
CA MET A 79 0.09 31.84 26.65
C MET A 79 -1.38 31.49 26.92
N SER A 80 -2.04 30.75 26.03
CA SER A 80 -3.49 30.48 26.11
C SER A 80 -3.86 29.03 26.40
N GLU A 81 -2.98 28.07 26.12
CA GLU A 81 -3.25 26.64 26.26
C GLU A 81 -2.68 26.06 27.56
N SER A 82 -3.15 24.86 27.94
CA SER A 82 -2.61 24.15 29.10
C SER A 82 -1.16 23.73 28.84
N LEU A 83 -0.27 24.08 29.77
CA LEU A 83 1.17 23.78 29.69
C LEU A 83 1.48 22.27 29.74
N ASP A 84 0.54 21.46 30.24
CA ASP A 84 0.64 19.99 30.19
C ASP A 84 0.48 19.42 28.78
N GLY A 85 -0.12 20.19 27.87
CA GLY A 85 -0.28 19.83 26.46
C GLY A 85 0.82 20.34 25.54
N ILE A 86 1.91 20.91 26.08
CA ILE A 86 2.95 21.59 25.29
C ILE A 86 4.30 20.93 25.54
N CYS A 87 5.02 20.61 24.47
CA CYS A 87 6.40 20.14 24.56
C CYS A 87 7.34 21.09 23.80
N ALA A 88 8.52 21.31 24.36
CA ALA A 88 9.56 22.13 23.77
C ALA A 88 10.65 21.26 23.11
N TYR A 89 11.12 21.73 21.95
CA TYR A 89 12.16 21.09 21.15
C TYR A 89 13.23 22.11 20.77
N PRO A 90 14.50 21.68 20.68
CA PRO A 90 15.52 22.48 20.04
C PRO A 90 15.29 22.51 18.52
N THR A 91 15.61 23.63 17.87
CA THR A 91 15.50 23.75 16.41
C THR A 91 16.74 23.20 15.70
N ALA A 92 16.63 22.97 14.39
CA ALA A 92 17.77 22.64 13.54
C ALA A 92 18.91 23.68 13.63
N LYS A 93 18.59 24.96 13.81
CA LYS A 93 19.57 26.04 14.00
C LYS A 93 20.40 25.78 15.25
N CYS A 94 19.75 25.46 16.37
CA CYS A 94 20.42 25.11 17.63
C CYS A 94 21.26 23.83 17.47
N LEU A 95 20.68 22.77 16.92
CA LEU A 95 21.29 21.43 16.87
C LEU A 95 22.52 21.35 15.96
N LYS A 96 22.62 22.18 14.91
CA LYS A 96 23.78 22.21 14.02
C LYS A 96 25.08 22.65 14.70
N GLU A 97 25.00 23.42 15.77
CA GLU A 97 26.18 23.89 16.52
C GLU A 97 26.74 22.80 17.47
N PHE A 98 25.98 21.73 17.71
CA PHE A 98 26.41 20.64 18.58
C PHE A 98 27.37 19.67 17.88
N LYS A 99 28.57 19.51 18.45
CA LYS A 99 29.64 18.62 17.98
C LYS A 99 29.23 17.15 17.78
N LYS A 100 28.11 16.70 18.38
CA LYS A 100 27.57 15.34 18.23
C LYS A 100 27.06 15.03 16.81
N ALA A 101 26.89 16.03 15.92
CA ALA A 101 26.44 15.83 14.54
C ALA A 101 27.35 14.89 13.70
N SER A 102 28.60 14.67 14.11
CA SER A 102 29.52 13.71 13.49
C SER A 102 29.09 12.25 13.68
N LYS A 103 28.33 11.91 14.74
CA LYS A 103 27.82 10.56 15.04
C LYS A 103 26.83 10.04 13.98
N TYR A 104 26.22 10.94 13.21
CA TYR A 104 25.25 10.59 12.16
C TYR A 104 25.88 10.57 10.76
N ARG A 105 27.20 10.59 10.66
CA ARG A 105 27.88 10.42 9.36
C ARG A 105 27.48 9.07 8.77
N GLY A 106 26.94 9.09 7.55
CA GLY A 106 26.47 7.88 6.87
C GLY A 106 25.09 7.37 7.32
N LYS A 107 24.36 8.13 8.15
CA LYS A 107 22.98 7.83 8.57
C LYS A 107 22.04 8.95 8.08
N PRO A 108 21.69 8.99 6.78
CA PRO A 108 21.00 10.14 6.19
C PRO A 108 19.66 10.47 6.87
N TYR A 109 18.89 9.46 7.27
CA TYR A 109 17.55 9.66 7.85
C TYR A 109 17.62 9.92 9.36
N SER A 110 18.49 9.19 10.08
CA SER A 110 18.73 9.50 11.50
C SER A 110 19.29 10.90 11.69
N ARG A 111 20.13 11.38 10.76
CA ARG A 111 20.64 12.74 10.80
C ARG A 111 19.52 13.78 10.65
N ARG A 112 18.57 13.56 9.75
CA ARG A 112 17.42 14.45 9.54
C ARG A 112 16.57 14.52 10.81
N LEU A 113 16.26 13.35 11.38
CA LEU A 113 15.47 13.29 12.61
C LEU A 113 16.20 13.94 13.80
N PHE A 114 17.49 13.68 13.98
CA PHE A 114 18.33 14.36 14.98
C PHE A 114 18.36 15.87 14.81
N LEU A 115 18.21 16.40 13.60
CA LEU A 115 18.18 17.84 13.34
C LEU A 115 16.79 18.46 13.60
N GLY A 116 15.85 17.69 14.15
CA GLY A 116 14.52 18.16 14.54
C GLY A 116 13.52 18.23 13.38
N GLU A 117 13.75 17.48 12.30
CA GLU A 117 12.71 17.27 11.27
C GLU A 117 11.53 16.46 11.85
N PRO A 118 10.29 16.68 11.36
CA PRO A 118 9.14 15.95 11.86
C PRO A 118 9.23 14.43 11.66
N GLN A 119 8.73 13.66 12.62
CA GLN A 119 8.72 12.19 12.57
C GLN A 119 7.84 11.65 11.43
N PHE A 120 6.73 12.33 11.11
CA PHE A 120 5.88 12.01 9.95
C PHE A 120 6.22 12.87 8.72
N GLU A 121 7.46 13.36 8.63
CA GLU A 121 7.96 13.93 7.40
C GLU A 121 7.97 12.87 6.29
N PRO A 122 7.25 13.08 5.18
CA PRO A 122 7.20 12.11 4.10
C PRO A 122 8.50 12.06 3.31
N VAL A 123 9.00 10.86 3.03
CA VAL A 123 10.14 10.64 2.12
C VAL A 123 9.73 9.73 0.98
N TYR A 124 9.90 10.21 -0.24
CA TYR A 124 9.44 9.52 -1.44
C TYR A 124 10.58 8.80 -2.15
N PHE A 125 10.27 7.63 -2.69
CA PHE A 125 11.22 6.75 -3.35
C PHE A 125 10.66 6.26 -4.68
N ASP A 126 11.56 6.07 -5.65
CA ASP A 126 11.24 5.32 -6.85
C ASP A 126 10.79 3.89 -6.48
N LEU A 127 9.75 3.41 -7.16
CA LEU A 127 9.12 2.11 -6.89
C LEU A 127 10.11 0.93 -6.95
N THR A 128 11.22 1.07 -7.70
CA THR A 128 12.27 0.05 -7.82
C THR A 128 12.95 -0.30 -6.50
N ILE A 129 12.85 0.54 -5.46
CA ILE A 129 13.36 0.20 -4.13
C ILE A 129 12.80 -1.13 -3.61
N LEU A 130 11.55 -1.45 -3.97
CA LEU A 130 10.88 -2.67 -3.54
C LEU A 130 11.40 -3.91 -4.24
N GLU A 131 12.05 -3.81 -5.40
CA GLU A 131 12.49 -4.98 -6.18
C GLU A 131 13.46 -5.87 -5.43
N LYS A 132 14.35 -5.29 -4.61
CA LYS A 132 15.28 -6.05 -3.79
C LYS A 132 14.51 -6.98 -2.85
N TYR A 133 13.47 -6.47 -2.21
CA TYR A 133 12.70 -7.20 -1.21
C TYR A 133 11.68 -8.12 -1.85
N LEU A 134 11.08 -7.70 -2.96
CA LEU A 134 10.16 -8.52 -3.73
C LEU A 134 10.89 -9.71 -4.35
N ASN A 135 12.09 -9.57 -4.92
CA ASN A 135 12.71 -10.68 -5.65
C ASN A 135 13.59 -11.62 -4.79
N ASP A 136 13.77 -11.32 -3.51
CA ASP A 136 14.60 -12.11 -2.60
C ASP A 136 13.71 -12.82 -1.57
N PRO A 137 13.64 -14.17 -1.61
CA PRO A 137 12.72 -14.95 -0.76
C PRO A 137 13.05 -14.87 0.73
N ARG A 138 14.19 -14.31 1.10
CA ARG A 138 14.56 -14.08 2.51
C ARG A 138 13.78 -12.93 3.14
N TYR A 139 13.12 -12.11 2.31
CA TYR A 139 12.23 -11.03 2.76
C TYR A 139 10.78 -11.41 2.56
N VAL A 140 9.95 -10.91 3.47
CA VAL A 140 8.49 -10.95 3.38
C VAL A 140 8.01 -9.52 3.17
N VAL A 141 7.33 -9.30 2.05
CA VAL A 141 6.64 -8.05 1.75
C VAL A 141 5.14 -8.29 1.90
N GLN A 142 4.53 -7.68 2.91
CA GLN A 142 3.08 -7.68 3.08
C GLN A 142 2.53 -6.35 2.56
N ASN A 143 1.43 -6.37 1.82
CA ASN A 143 0.79 -5.14 1.36
C ASN A 143 -0.71 -5.34 1.11
N ASP A 144 -1.45 -4.25 1.25
CA ASP A 144 -2.88 -4.13 0.98
C ASP A 144 -3.19 -3.16 -0.18
N ASP A 145 -2.22 -3.05 -1.11
CA ASP A 145 -2.23 -2.25 -2.34
C ASP A 145 -2.09 -0.73 -2.19
N TYR A 146 -2.20 -0.17 -0.99
CA TYR A 146 -1.88 1.24 -0.73
C TYR A 146 -0.93 1.42 0.47
N SER A 147 -0.78 0.38 1.29
CA SER A 147 0.20 0.30 2.37
C SER A 147 0.87 -1.06 2.40
N GLY A 148 1.98 -1.18 3.11
CA GLY A 148 2.65 -2.45 3.31
C GLY A 148 3.79 -2.37 4.31
N SER A 149 4.37 -3.53 4.63
CA SER A 149 5.51 -3.68 5.52
C SER A 149 6.53 -4.64 4.90
N ILE A 150 7.77 -4.56 5.37
CA ILE A 150 8.86 -5.39 4.89
C ILE A 150 9.64 -5.91 6.08
N HIS A 151 9.84 -7.22 6.16
CA HIS A 151 10.72 -7.81 7.16
C HIS A 151 11.57 -8.94 6.56
N SER A 152 12.78 -9.16 7.10
CA SER A 152 13.51 -10.40 6.85
C SER A 152 12.89 -11.54 7.66
N MET A 153 13.00 -12.78 7.18
CA MET A 153 12.68 -13.94 8.01
C MET A 153 13.85 -14.22 8.95
N ASP A 154 13.54 -14.43 10.24
CA ASP A 154 14.53 -14.64 11.31
C ASP A 154 15.58 -15.71 10.98
N GLU A 155 15.19 -16.75 10.21
CA GLU A 155 16.10 -17.84 9.80
C GLU A 155 17.27 -17.37 8.91
N TYR A 156 17.14 -16.22 8.23
CA TYR A 156 18.15 -15.65 7.34
C TYR A 156 18.91 -14.46 7.93
N ASP A 157 18.62 -14.04 9.16
CA ASP A 157 19.23 -12.84 9.76
C ASP A 157 20.77 -12.90 9.79
N LYS A 158 21.35 -14.09 10.04
CA LYS A 158 22.81 -14.29 10.03
C LYS A 158 23.43 -14.06 8.65
N GLU A 159 22.72 -14.41 7.57
CA GLU A 159 23.21 -14.24 6.20
C GLU A 159 23.06 -12.79 5.73
N LEU A 160 22.03 -12.10 6.23
CA LEU A 160 21.78 -10.69 5.95
C LEU A 160 22.66 -9.76 6.80
N GLY A 161 23.38 -10.31 7.80
CA GLY A 161 24.26 -9.60 8.72
C GLY A 161 23.49 -8.97 9.88
N GLU A 162 22.51 -8.14 9.55
CA GLU A 162 21.50 -7.63 10.47
C GLU A 162 20.13 -7.75 9.80
N GLY A 163 19.12 -8.15 10.59
CA GLY A 163 17.75 -8.23 10.12
C GLY A 163 17.26 -6.91 9.52
N PHE A 164 16.26 -6.99 8.67
CA PHE A 164 15.61 -5.82 8.08
C PHE A 164 14.18 -5.76 8.60
N PHE A 165 13.77 -4.59 9.10
CA PHE A 165 12.39 -4.33 9.44
C PHE A 165 12.03 -2.92 9.03
N LEU A 166 11.02 -2.81 8.18
CA LEU A 166 10.35 -1.57 7.85
C LEU A 166 8.88 -1.72 8.20
N ASP A 167 8.48 -1.04 9.26
CA ASP A 167 7.16 -1.17 9.89
C ASP A 167 6.04 -0.85 8.91
N THR A 168 6.19 0.24 8.15
CA THR A 168 5.23 0.60 7.12
C THR A 168 5.88 1.40 5.98
N PHE A 169 5.38 1.16 4.77
CA PHE A 169 5.50 2.02 3.60
C PHE A 169 4.12 2.20 2.97
N GLY A 170 3.97 3.25 2.18
CA GLY A 170 2.72 3.54 1.49
C GLY A 170 2.91 3.79 0.00
N LEU A 171 1.80 3.89 -0.69
CA LEU A 171 1.71 4.34 -2.07
C LEU A 171 1.66 5.87 -2.13
N ALA A 172 2.41 6.44 -3.06
CA ALA A 172 2.39 7.86 -3.39
C ALA A 172 2.30 8.06 -4.89
N TYR A 173 1.98 9.28 -5.29
CA TYR A 173 1.90 9.66 -6.69
C TYR A 173 2.55 11.02 -6.94
N ASN A 174 2.94 11.28 -8.18
CA ASN A 174 3.17 12.64 -8.65
C ASN A 174 1.92 13.19 -9.38
N ASN A 175 2.05 14.40 -9.91
CA ASN A 175 1.00 15.07 -10.67
C ASN A 175 0.58 14.35 -11.96
N GLN A 176 1.42 13.43 -12.46
CA GLN A 176 1.15 12.58 -13.62
C GLN A 176 0.53 11.22 -13.22
N HIS A 177 0.17 11.04 -11.94
CA HIS A 177 -0.34 9.79 -11.37
C HIS A 177 0.62 8.60 -11.48
N GLU A 178 1.92 8.87 -11.59
CA GLU A 178 2.95 7.82 -11.56
C GLU A 178 3.16 7.35 -10.12
N ARG A 179 3.38 6.05 -9.92
CA ARG A 179 3.47 5.45 -8.59
C ARG A 179 4.86 5.57 -7.98
N PHE A 180 4.89 5.96 -6.71
CA PHE A 180 6.08 6.04 -5.86
C PHE A 180 5.81 5.34 -4.53
N VAL A 181 6.88 5.11 -3.78
CA VAL A 181 6.81 4.61 -2.40
C VAL A 181 7.00 5.78 -1.44
N ILE A 182 6.16 5.87 -0.43
CA ILE A 182 6.28 6.83 0.68
C ILE A 182 6.67 6.09 1.95
N VAL A 183 7.67 6.60 2.67
CA VAL A 183 8.00 6.15 4.03
C VAL A 183 8.18 7.39 4.91
N TYR A 184 7.62 7.36 6.12
CA TYR A 184 7.85 8.43 7.08
C TYR A 184 9.24 8.36 7.69
N LEU A 185 9.81 9.53 7.96
CA LEU A 185 11.18 9.67 8.44
C LEU A 185 11.49 8.81 9.67
N ARG A 186 10.55 8.68 10.61
CA ARG A 186 10.72 7.83 11.80
C ARG A 186 11.06 6.37 11.46
N TYR A 187 10.41 5.78 10.47
CA TYR A 187 10.62 4.37 10.11
C TYR A 187 11.93 4.18 9.35
N LEU A 188 12.35 5.19 8.58
CA LEU A 188 13.66 5.19 7.92
C LEU A 188 14.82 5.38 8.91
N ASN A 189 14.58 6.06 10.03
CA ASN A 189 15.57 6.23 11.08
C ASN A 189 15.95 4.89 11.75
N ASP A 190 15.01 3.95 11.84
CA ASP A 190 15.20 2.66 12.49
C ASP A 190 16.05 1.69 11.66
N LEU A 191 16.22 1.98 10.36
CA LEU A 191 17.09 1.23 9.47
C LEU A 191 18.56 1.39 9.86
N THR A 192 19.36 0.34 9.62
CA THR A 192 20.81 0.36 9.84
C THR A 192 21.49 1.37 8.92
N PRO A 193 22.71 1.85 9.22
CA PRO A 193 23.37 2.88 8.40
C PRO A 193 23.49 2.50 6.92
N ASP A 194 23.77 1.24 6.61
CA ASP A 194 23.90 0.78 5.23
C ASP A 194 22.55 0.61 4.55
N GLN A 195 21.52 0.19 5.28
CA GLN A 195 20.14 0.18 4.79
C GLN A 195 19.67 1.61 4.48
N GLN A 196 19.92 2.59 5.35
CA GLN A 196 19.58 4.00 5.09
C GLN A 196 20.29 4.55 3.85
N LYS A 197 21.59 4.26 3.68
CA LYS A 197 22.33 4.66 2.48
C LYS A 197 21.75 4.02 1.22
N TYR A 198 21.37 2.74 1.30
CA TYR A 198 20.75 2.03 0.18
C TYR A 198 19.43 2.68 -0.23
N TRP A 199 18.51 2.90 0.72
CA TRP A 199 17.25 3.60 0.47
C TRP A 199 17.48 5.00 -0.13
N LYS A 200 18.49 5.73 0.36
CA LYS A 200 18.84 7.06 -0.15
C LYS A 200 19.20 7.10 -1.63
N LEU A 201 19.67 5.99 -2.21
CA LEU A 201 19.97 5.89 -3.65
C LEU A 201 18.70 5.97 -4.52
N PHE A 202 17.54 5.61 -3.95
CA PHE A 202 16.25 5.55 -4.64
C PHE A 202 15.33 6.72 -4.26
N GLU A 203 15.77 7.61 -3.38
CA GLU A 203 14.99 8.78 -2.98
C GLU A 203 14.76 9.68 -4.19
N THR A 204 13.51 10.03 -4.45
CA THR A 204 13.13 10.89 -5.57
C THR A 204 13.09 12.35 -5.16
N LYS A 205 13.33 13.24 -6.13
CA LYS A 205 13.13 14.69 -6.01
C LYS A 205 11.88 15.18 -6.71
N GLU A 206 11.11 14.25 -7.29
CA GLU A 206 9.81 14.56 -7.88
C GLU A 206 8.86 15.11 -6.82
N ASP A 207 7.97 16.00 -7.25
CA ASP A 207 6.91 16.51 -6.39
C ASP A 207 5.81 15.45 -6.25
N CYS A 208 5.80 14.81 -5.08
CA CYS A 208 4.94 13.67 -4.79
C CYS A 208 3.98 13.98 -3.64
N TYR A 209 2.81 13.36 -3.70
CA TYR A 209 1.83 13.33 -2.63
C TYR A 209 1.47 11.89 -2.27
N GLN A 210 1.35 11.62 -0.98
CA GLN A 210 0.96 10.32 -0.47
C GLN A 210 -0.51 9.99 -0.72
N ASN A 211 -0.82 8.70 -0.79
CA ASN A 211 -2.20 8.22 -0.85
C ASN A 211 -2.97 8.63 0.43
N ILE A 212 -4.21 9.09 0.26
CA ILE A 212 -5.05 9.56 1.37
C ILE A 212 -5.44 8.46 2.36
N ASP A 213 -5.63 7.22 1.91
CA ASP A 213 -5.98 6.10 2.78
C ASP A 213 -4.77 5.67 3.61
N TYR A 214 -3.55 5.78 3.04
CA TYR A 214 -2.30 5.62 3.80
C TYR A 214 -2.12 6.70 4.88
N LEU A 215 -2.39 7.97 4.53
CA LEU A 215 -2.35 9.07 5.49
C LEU A 215 -3.38 8.86 6.62
N LYS A 216 -4.63 8.51 6.30
CA LYS A 216 -5.67 8.22 7.30
C LYS A 216 -5.21 7.16 8.29
N ASN A 217 -4.70 6.03 7.81
CA ASN A 217 -4.21 4.95 8.66
C ASN A 217 -3.08 5.41 9.58
N THR A 218 -2.15 6.22 9.05
CA THR A 218 -1.04 6.80 9.84
C THR A 218 -1.56 7.68 10.98
N LEU A 219 -2.67 8.39 10.75
CA LEU A 219 -3.32 9.24 11.75
C LEU A 219 -4.28 8.45 12.68
N GLY A 220 -4.32 7.12 12.58
CA GLY A 220 -5.19 6.27 13.39
C GLY A 220 -6.66 6.23 12.93
N HIS A 221 -6.93 6.67 11.71
CA HIS A 221 -8.25 6.57 11.07
C HIS A 221 -8.31 5.36 10.15
N TRP A 222 -9.47 4.72 10.05
CA TRP A 222 -9.68 3.62 9.11
C TRP A 222 -9.83 4.16 7.68
N ALA A 223 -9.20 3.47 6.72
CA ALA A 223 -9.49 3.65 5.30
C ALA A 223 -10.93 3.20 4.97
N ASP A 224 -11.66 4.01 4.21
CA ASP A 224 -13.06 3.72 3.86
C ASP A 224 -13.20 2.84 2.61
N ASN A 225 -12.12 2.68 1.84
CA ASN A 225 -12.11 1.99 0.56
C ASN A 225 -11.29 0.70 0.61
N VAL A 226 -11.69 -0.25 -0.22
CA VAL A 226 -11.00 -1.53 -0.43
C VAL A 226 -10.35 -1.53 -1.80
N SER A 227 -9.14 -2.07 -1.91
CA SER A 227 -8.45 -2.23 -3.20
C SER A 227 -9.26 -3.07 -4.18
N ILE A 228 -9.25 -2.69 -5.46
CA ILE A 228 -9.87 -3.48 -6.54
C ILE A 228 -9.31 -4.90 -6.64
N PHE A 229 -8.05 -5.12 -6.26
CA PHE A 229 -7.45 -6.46 -6.24
C PHE A 229 -8.04 -7.32 -5.12
N ILE A 230 -8.28 -6.73 -3.93
CA ILE A 230 -8.97 -7.39 -2.82
C ILE A 230 -10.44 -7.64 -3.19
N ALA A 231 -11.10 -6.66 -3.81
CA ALA A 231 -12.47 -6.80 -4.29
C ALA A 231 -12.61 -7.93 -5.34
N PHE A 232 -11.65 -8.04 -6.26
CA PHE A 232 -11.59 -9.12 -7.24
C PHE A 232 -11.51 -10.50 -6.57
N ILE A 233 -10.64 -10.67 -5.57
CA ILE A 233 -10.51 -11.91 -4.79
C ILE A 233 -11.81 -12.22 -4.04
N GLU A 234 -12.43 -11.20 -3.42
CA GLU A 234 -13.70 -11.37 -2.71
C GLU A 234 -14.84 -11.79 -3.67
N GLU A 235 -14.86 -11.27 -4.90
CA GLU A 235 -15.82 -11.67 -5.93
C GLU A 235 -15.66 -13.17 -6.28
N LEU A 236 -14.43 -13.68 -6.43
CA LEU A 236 -14.20 -15.13 -6.65
C LEU A 236 -14.71 -15.98 -5.47
N TYR A 237 -14.42 -15.55 -4.25
CA TYR A 237 -14.88 -16.20 -3.02
C TYR A 237 -16.41 -16.25 -2.95
N VAL A 238 -17.07 -15.11 -3.17
CA VAL A 238 -18.52 -14.99 -3.12
C VAL A 238 -19.17 -15.83 -4.21
N ILE A 239 -18.62 -15.87 -5.43
CA ILE A 239 -19.11 -16.72 -6.51
C ILE A 239 -19.09 -18.19 -6.09
N ASN A 240 -17.99 -18.67 -5.52
CA ASN A 240 -17.90 -20.04 -5.03
C ASN A 240 -18.92 -20.33 -3.91
N LYS A 241 -19.19 -19.37 -3.01
CA LYS A 241 -20.26 -19.49 -2.02
C LYS A 241 -21.65 -19.55 -2.63
N MET A 242 -21.91 -18.78 -3.69
CA MET A 242 -23.16 -18.90 -4.44
C MET A 242 -23.29 -20.27 -5.13
N CYS A 243 -22.19 -20.83 -5.66
CA CYS A 243 -22.17 -22.18 -6.22
C CYS A 243 -22.56 -23.27 -5.19
N GLU A 244 -22.07 -23.15 -3.95
CA GLU A 244 -22.45 -24.04 -2.85
C GLU A 244 -23.98 -23.99 -2.60
N LEU A 245 -24.57 -22.79 -2.55
CA LEU A 245 -26.01 -22.61 -2.32
C LEU A 245 -26.90 -23.20 -3.43
N ILE A 246 -26.45 -23.14 -4.70
CA ILE A 246 -27.21 -23.74 -5.80
C ILE A 246 -27.08 -25.27 -5.84
N GLY A 247 -26.12 -25.83 -5.10
CA GLY A 247 -25.82 -27.27 -5.06
C GLY A 247 -24.90 -27.73 -6.18
N LYS A 248 -24.00 -26.86 -6.66
CA LYS A 248 -22.99 -27.18 -7.68
C LYS A 248 -21.58 -27.16 -7.08
N PRO A 249 -20.60 -27.86 -7.69
CA PRO A 249 -19.19 -27.65 -7.40
C PRO A 249 -18.83 -26.17 -7.51
N SER A 250 -17.76 -25.71 -6.85
CA SER A 250 -17.26 -24.34 -7.00
C SER A 250 -16.94 -24.03 -8.47
N LEU A 251 -17.33 -22.84 -8.96
CA LEU A 251 -17.02 -22.41 -10.33
C LEU A 251 -15.52 -22.17 -10.51
N PHE A 252 -14.86 -21.60 -9.50
CA PHE A 252 -13.41 -21.40 -9.46
C PHE A 252 -12.77 -22.45 -8.54
N LYS A 253 -11.65 -23.04 -8.96
CA LYS A 253 -10.94 -24.06 -8.17
C LYS A 253 -10.33 -23.47 -6.90
N GLU A 254 -9.86 -22.24 -6.98
CA GLU A 254 -9.27 -21.48 -5.86
C GLU A 254 -9.86 -20.06 -5.81
N ASP A 255 -10.14 -19.55 -4.60
CA ASP A 255 -10.63 -18.18 -4.40
C ASP A 255 -9.52 -17.16 -4.07
N PHE A 256 -8.31 -17.64 -3.75
CA PHE A 256 -7.13 -16.86 -3.40
C PHE A 256 -7.25 -15.97 -2.16
N LYS A 257 -8.28 -16.15 -1.31
CA LYS A 257 -8.46 -15.34 -0.09
C LYS A 257 -7.35 -15.52 0.93
N ARG A 258 -6.74 -16.71 0.96
CA ARG A 258 -5.61 -17.06 1.85
C ARG A 258 -4.25 -17.06 1.16
N ASN A 259 -4.23 -17.20 -0.16
CA ASN A 259 -3.02 -17.40 -0.96
C ASN A 259 -2.97 -16.41 -2.13
N ARG A 260 -3.05 -15.10 -1.84
CA ARG A 260 -2.97 -14.07 -2.86
C ARG A 260 -1.64 -14.20 -3.64
N PRO A 261 -1.68 -14.34 -4.98
CA PRO A 261 -0.44 -14.40 -5.77
C PRO A 261 0.37 -13.11 -5.64
N LYS A 262 1.69 -13.25 -5.55
CA LYS A 262 2.63 -12.14 -5.32
C LYS A 262 2.62 -11.08 -6.44
N ASP A 263 2.51 -11.50 -7.70
CA ASP A 263 2.48 -10.59 -8.85
C ASP A 263 1.08 -9.99 -9.10
N PHE A 264 0.11 -10.26 -8.21
CA PHE A 264 -1.24 -9.72 -8.28
C PHE A 264 -1.39 -8.59 -7.26
N GLY A 265 -0.95 -7.38 -7.61
CA GLY A 265 -1.10 -6.18 -6.77
C GLY A 265 -0.57 -4.90 -7.41
N VAL A 266 -0.70 -3.80 -6.67
CA VAL A 266 -0.43 -2.43 -7.18
C VAL A 266 1.06 -2.12 -7.32
N PHE A 267 1.90 -2.64 -6.42
CA PHE A 267 3.34 -2.36 -6.38
C PHE A 267 4.12 -3.15 -7.45
N LEU A 268 3.78 -2.92 -8.72
CA LEU A 268 4.43 -3.53 -9.88
C LEU A 268 5.37 -2.51 -10.53
N ARG A 269 6.67 -2.82 -10.68
CA ARG A 269 7.53 -1.95 -11.51
C ARG A 269 7.05 -1.98 -12.96
N PRO A 270 7.02 -0.84 -13.67
CA PRO A 270 6.48 -0.77 -15.02
C PRO A 270 7.50 -1.29 -16.05
N THR A 271 7.73 -2.60 -16.03
CA THR A 271 8.46 -3.33 -17.07
C THR A 271 7.54 -4.31 -17.78
N LEU A 272 7.90 -4.65 -19.02
CA LEU A 272 7.15 -5.62 -19.82
C LEU A 272 7.10 -6.99 -19.13
N ASN A 273 8.21 -7.44 -18.55
CA ASN A 273 8.27 -8.72 -17.83
C ASN A 273 7.28 -8.74 -16.66
N ASN A 274 7.24 -7.68 -15.85
CA ASN A 274 6.33 -7.60 -14.71
C ASN A 274 4.87 -7.52 -15.14
N TYR A 275 4.57 -6.74 -16.19
CA TYR A 275 3.23 -6.71 -16.76
C TYR A 275 2.79 -8.09 -17.28
N ASN A 276 3.67 -8.79 -17.99
CA ASN A 276 3.38 -10.14 -18.49
C ASN A 276 3.15 -11.15 -17.36
N ASN A 277 3.91 -11.05 -16.27
CA ASN A 277 3.70 -11.87 -15.07
C ASN A 277 2.34 -11.60 -14.43
N PHE A 278 1.96 -10.32 -14.30
CA PHE A 278 0.64 -9.92 -13.84
C PHE A 278 -0.48 -10.50 -14.72
N VAL A 279 -0.38 -10.35 -16.05
CA VAL A 279 -1.38 -10.89 -17.01
C VAL A 279 -1.48 -12.42 -16.91
N HIS A 280 -0.35 -13.11 -16.78
CA HIS A 280 -0.32 -14.56 -16.64
C HIS A 280 -0.99 -15.03 -15.34
N VAL A 281 -0.73 -14.34 -14.22
CA VAL A 281 -1.38 -14.62 -12.94
C VAL A 281 -2.88 -14.31 -13.02
N LEU A 282 -3.28 -13.20 -13.63
CA LEU A 282 -4.68 -12.84 -13.81
C LEU A 282 -5.46 -13.89 -14.62
N ASP A 283 -4.92 -14.36 -15.74
CA ASP A 283 -5.53 -15.45 -16.53
C ASP A 283 -5.63 -16.75 -15.72
N LYS A 284 -4.60 -17.05 -14.89
CA LYS A 284 -4.59 -18.18 -13.96
C LYS A 284 -5.66 -18.08 -12.89
N MET A 285 -5.97 -16.87 -12.40
CA MET A 285 -7.00 -16.62 -11.39
C MET A 285 -8.41 -16.60 -11.99
N MET A 286 -8.53 -16.29 -13.29
CA MET A 286 -9.79 -16.23 -14.01
C MET A 286 -10.09 -17.51 -14.79
N SER A 287 -9.59 -17.61 -16.01
CA SER A 287 -10.07 -18.52 -17.03
C SER A 287 -9.49 -19.94 -16.88
N ASP A 288 -8.24 -20.07 -16.45
CA ASP A 288 -7.62 -21.36 -16.11
C ASP A 288 -8.11 -21.90 -14.75
N ASN A 289 -8.59 -21.00 -13.88
CA ASN A 289 -9.16 -21.33 -12.58
C ASN A 289 -10.56 -21.93 -12.67
N ILE A 290 -11.26 -21.77 -13.79
CA ILE A 290 -12.61 -22.33 -13.96
C ILE A 290 -12.57 -23.85 -13.80
N ASN A 291 -13.42 -24.36 -12.91
CA ASN A 291 -13.61 -25.75 -12.61
C ASN A 291 -14.59 -26.38 -13.61
N LYS A 292 -14.10 -27.32 -14.42
CA LYS A 292 -14.95 -28.01 -15.42
C LYS A 292 -16.07 -28.84 -14.77
N ASP A 293 -15.90 -29.26 -13.52
CA ASP A 293 -16.87 -30.09 -12.82
C ASP A 293 -18.16 -29.34 -12.50
N PHE A 294 -18.12 -28.01 -12.43
CA PHE A 294 -19.31 -27.16 -12.29
C PHE A 294 -20.34 -27.42 -13.41
N PHE A 295 -19.86 -27.73 -14.62
CA PHE A 295 -20.69 -27.91 -15.82
C PHE A 295 -21.15 -29.35 -16.05
N LYS A 296 -20.67 -30.31 -15.24
CA LYS A 296 -21.08 -31.71 -15.35
C LYS A 296 -22.59 -31.81 -15.24
N ASN A 297 -23.18 -32.66 -16.09
CA ASN A 297 -24.62 -32.91 -16.22
C ASN A 297 -25.45 -31.81 -16.89
N ASP A 298 -24.88 -30.62 -17.14
CA ASP A 298 -25.60 -29.53 -17.81
C ASP A 298 -25.25 -29.42 -19.30
N ILE A 299 -23.96 -29.58 -19.62
CA ILE A 299 -23.43 -29.44 -20.99
C ILE A 299 -22.31 -30.46 -21.24
N LEU A 300 -22.02 -30.75 -22.51
CA LEU A 300 -20.94 -31.65 -22.91
C LEU A 300 -19.57 -30.99 -22.70
N LEU A 301 -18.65 -31.69 -22.04
CA LEU A 301 -17.29 -31.21 -21.76
C LEU A 301 -16.31 -31.46 -22.92
N THR A 302 -16.69 -32.30 -23.87
CA THR A 302 -15.89 -32.68 -25.04
C THR A 302 -16.61 -32.34 -26.33
N GLU A 303 -15.84 -32.09 -27.37
CA GLU A 303 -16.31 -31.92 -28.74
C GLU A 303 -15.65 -32.96 -29.65
N GLU A 304 -16.39 -33.42 -30.66
CA GLU A 304 -15.87 -34.32 -31.68
C GLU A 304 -15.44 -33.52 -32.91
N ILE A 305 -14.15 -33.58 -33.24
CA ILE A 305 -13.59 -32.89 -34.41
C ILE A 305 -13.26 -33.95 -35.46
N LYS A 306 -13.88 -33.82 -36.64
CA LYS A 306 -13.54 -34.66 -37.79
C LYS A 306 -12.24 -34.17 -38.42
N ARG A 307 -11.19 -34.99 -38.35
CA ARG A 307 -9.90 -34.70 -38.97
C ARG A 307 -9.96 -34.82 -40.49
N LYS A 308 -8.96 -34.24 -41.16
CA LYS A 308 -8.77 -34.32 -42.62
C LYS A 308 -8.61 -35.77 -43.14
N ASP A 309 -8.19 -36.70 -42.28
CA ASP A 309 -8.04 -38.13 -42.58
C ASP A 309 -9.32 -38.96 -42.32
N GLY A 310 -10.44 -38.31 -41.96
CA GLY A 310 -11.72 -38.97 -41.68
C GLY A 310 -11.87 -39.53 -40.27
N LYS A 311 -10.82 -39.51 -39.44
CA LYS A 311 -10.90 -39.94 -38.03
C LYS A 311 -11.60 -38.89 -37.17
N ILE A 312 -12.36 -39.34 -36.18
CA ILE A 312 -12.98 -38.49 -35.17
C ILE A 312 -12.01 -38.36 -34.00
N GLU A 313 -11.62 -37.13 -33.66
CA GLU A 313 -10.80 -36.81 -32.49
C GLU A 313 -11.69 -36.15 -31.43
N THR A 314 -11.79 -36.76 -30.26
CA THR A 314 -12.51 -36.18 -29.12
C THR A 314 -11.58 -35.19 -28.40
N ARG A 315 -11.92 -33.91 -28.44
CA ARG A 315 -11.15 -32.83 -27.80
C ARG A 315 -11.88 -32.30 -26.58
N GLN A 316 -11.13 -32.01 -25.52
CA GLN A 316 -11.63 -31.29 -24.36
C GLN A 316 -11.96 -29.84 -24.71
N ARG A 317 -13.17 -29.38 -24.35
CA ARG A 317 -13.58 -28.00 -24.59
C ARG A 317 -12.85 -27.03 -23.65
N GLY A 318 -12.67 -25.81 -24.13
CA GLY A 318 -12.07 -24.71 -23.36
C GLY A 318 -13.00 -24.21 -22.26
N THR A 319 -12.45 -23.76 -21.14
CA THR A 319 -13.21 -23.29 -19.97
C THR A 319 -14.08 -22.07 -20.27
N ILE A 320 -13.58 -21.10 -21.04
CA ILE A 320 -14.34 -19.92 -21.46
C ILE A 320 -15.58 -20.32 -22.27
N SER A 321 -15.42 -21.24 -23.23
CA SER A 321 -16.53 -21.72 -24.06
C SER A 321 -17.58 -22.49 -23.25
N LEU A 322 -17.14 -23.29 -22.26
CA LEU A 322 -18.06 -23.98 -21.35
C LEU A 322 -18.88 -22.99 -20.52
N LEU A 323 -18.23 -21.96 -19.96
CA LEU A 323 -18.91 -20.91 -19.20
C LEU A 323 -19.90 -20.13 -20.07
N GLU A 324 -19.51 -19.81 -21.31
CA GLU A 324 -20.35 -19.09 -22.28
C GLU A 324 -21.62 -19.86 -22.66
N GLU A 325 -21.49 -21.14 -22.98
CA GLU A 325 -22.66 -21.98 -23.24
C GLU A 325 -23.54 -22.12 -22.00
N TRP A 326 -22.95 -22.37 -20.83
CA TRP A 326 -23.71 -22.55 -19.61
C TRP A 326 -24.50 -21.29 -19.24
N ILE A 327 -23.89 -20.10 -19.31
CA ILE A 327 -24.58 -18.82 -19.06
C ILE A 327 -25.69 -18.61 -20.09
N THR A 328 -25.43 -18.85 -21.37
CA THR A 328 -26.44 -18.68 -22.44
C THR A 328 -27.65 -19.59 -22.25
N ASN A 329 -27.43 -20.81 -21.76
CA ASN A 329 -28.50 -21.79 -21.51
C ASN A 329 -29.33 -21.44 -20.27
N ASN A 330 -28.73 -20.83 -19.24
CA ASN A 330 -29.34 -20.67 -17.92
C ASN A 330 -29.74 -19.23 -17.58
N PHE A 331 -29.26 -18.23 -18.31
CA PHE A 331 -29.48 -16.82 -18.01
C PHE A 331 -29.80 -16.03 -19.28
N ARG A 332 -30.94 -15.31 -19.25
CA ARG A 332 -31.37 -14.42 -20.32
C ARG A 332 -31.43 -12.99 -19.80
N PRO A 333 -30.36 -12.20 -19.94
CA PRO A 333 -30.39 -10.81 -19.48
C PRO A 333 -31.32 -9.98 -20.37
N ARG A 334 -31.84 -8.88 -19.81
CA ARG A 334 -32.53 -7.85 -20.60
C ARG A 334 -31.56 -7.12 -21.53
N ASP A 335 -30.35 -6.86 -21.04
CA ASP A 335 -29.25 -6.27 -21.79
C ASP A 335 -28.11 -7.30 -21.94
N PRO A 336 -27.79 -7.75 -23.16
CA PRO A 336 -26.71 -8.71 -23.38
C PRO A 336 -25.31 -8.10 -23.26
N GLU A 337 -25.14 -6.78 -23.27
CA GLU A 337 -23.82 -6.14 -23.33
C GLU A 337 -22.89 -6.50 -22.16
N PRO A 338 -23.32 -6.50 -20.88
CA PRO A 338 -22.46 -6.92 -19.78
C PRO A 338 -21.94 -8.37 -19.94
N THR A 339 -22.77 -9.26 -20.47
CA THR A 339 -22.39 -10.66 -20.70
C THR A 339 -21.41 -10.78 -21.87
N LYS A 340 -21.61 -10.00 -22.95
CA LYS A 340 -20.63 -9.93 -24.05
C LYS A 340 -19.30 -9.37 -23.58
N GLN A 341 -19.31 -8.32 -22.76
CA GLN A 341 -18.12 -7.70 -22.21
C GLN A 341 -17.34 -8.69 -21.32
N LEU A 342 -18.02 -9.43 -20.45
CA LEU A 342 -17.43 -10.53 -19.67
C LEU A 342 -16.60 -11.49 -20.55
N PHE A 343 -17.18 -12.03 -21.62
CA PHE A 343 -16.47 -12.98 -22.48
C PHE A 343 -15.39 -12.32 -23.33
N SER A 344 -15.59 -11.07 -23.75
CA SER A 344 -14.57 -10.27 -24.42
C SER A 344 -13.33 -10.10 -23.52
N THR A 345 -13.52 -9.73 -22.25
CA THR A 345 -12.45 -9.57 -21.27
C THR A 345 -11.72 -10.88 -21.00
N LEU A 346 -12.44 -11.99 -20.77
CA LEU A 346 -11.80 -13.31 -20.58
C LEU A 346 -10.92 -13.70 -21.78
N ARG A 347 -11.39 -13.45 -23.01
CA ARG A 347 -10.62 -13.71 -24.23
C ARG A 347 -9.44 -12.74 -24.40
N LYS A 348 -9.60 -11.47 -24.02
CA LYS A 348 -8.54 -10.45 -24.03
C LYS A 348 -7.39 -10.86 -23.11
N VAL A 349 -7.67 -11.14 -21.84
CA VAL A 349 -6.68 -11.59 -20.85
C VAL A 349 -5.94 -12.84 -21.35
N ARG A 350 -6.70 -13.83 -21.86
CA ARG A 350 -6.11 -15.06 -22.42
C ARG A 350 -5.18 -14.78 -23.61
N LYS A 351 -5.60 -13.88 -24.51
CA LYS A 351 -4.83 -13.50 -25.70
C LYS A 351 -3.56 -12.74 -25.33
N GLU A 352 -3.63 -11.82 -24.37
CA GLU A 352 -2.47 -11.06 -23.90
C GLU A 352 -1.44 -11.97 -23.24
N ARG A 353 -1.87 -12.94 -22.42
CA ARG A 353 -0.98 -13.97 -21.86
C ARG A 353 -0.24 -14.78 -22.94
N GLN A 354 -0.88 -15.05 -24.08
CA GLN A 354 -0.29 -15.85 -25.15
C GLN A 354 0.80 -15.13 -25.94
N LYS A 355 0.79 -13.78 -26.00
CA LYS A 355 1.79 -13.03 -26.80
C LYS A 355 3.23 -13.29 -26.35
N PRO A 356 3.59 -13.20 -25.04
CA PRO A 356 4.95 -13.46 -24.58
C PRO A 356 5.35 -14.94 -24.68
N ALA A 357 4.39 -15.87 -24.58
CA ALA A 357 4.66 -17.30 -24.68
C ALA A 357 5.14 -17.74 -26.09
N HIS A 358 4.97 -16.87 -27.09
CA HIS A 358 5.27 -17.16 -28.49
C HIS A 358 6.38 -16.27 -29.08
N ALA A 359 6.91 -15.30 -28.34
CA ALA A 359 7.98 -14.41 -28.79
C ALA A 359 8.91 -14.02 -27.62
N VAL A 360 10.23 -14.16 -27.81
CA VAL A 360 11.23 -13.64 -26.87
C VAL A 360 11.34 -12.13 -27.12
N GLU A 361 10.53 -11.35 -26.41
CA GLU A 361 10.59 -9.89 -26.44
C GLU A 361 11.66 -9.38 -25.46
N LYS A 362 12.34 -8.28 -25.83
CA LYS A 362 13.31 -7.62 -24.95
C LYS A 362 12.56 -6.92 -23.83
N ASP A 363 12.88 -7.24 -22.57
CA ASP A 363 12.30 -6.53 -21.43
C ASP A 363 12.66 -5.04 -21.46
N ASN A 364 11.65 -4.18 -21.36
CA ASN A 364 11.77 -2.74 -21.41
C ASN A 364 10.98 -2.09 -20.28
N PHE A 365 11.49 -0.97 -19.77
CA PHE A 365 10.81 -0.12 -18.82
C PHE A 365 9.93 0.89 -19.56
N ASP A 366 8.66 0.98 -19.20
CA ASP A 366 7.70 1.94 -19.76
C ASP A 366 6.52 2.16 -18.80
N LYS A 367 6.34 3.40 -18.34
CA LYS A 367 5.29 3.78 -17.38
C LYS A 367 3.87 3.44 -17.85
N ARG A 368 3.65 3.27 -19.16
CA ARG A 368 2.37 2.79 -19.72
C ARG A 368 1.93 1.43 -19.18
N TYR A 369 2.85 0.59 -18.69
CA TYR A 369 2.49 -0.68 -18.08
C TYR A 369 1.63 -0.53 -16.81
N HIS A 370 1.73 0.59 -16.08
CA HIS A 370 0.81 0.88 -14.97
C HIS A 370 -0.61 1.16 -15.48
N ILE A 371 -0.74 1.94 -16.55
CA ILE A 371 -2.03 2.24 -17.18
C ILE A 371 -2.67 0.94 -17.69
N MET A 372 -1.89 0.13 -18.40
CA MET A 372 -2.36 -1.16 -18.93
C MET A 372 -2.75 -2.13 -17.81
N GLN A 373 -2.03 -2.15 -16.69
CA GLN A 373 -2.40 -2.95 -15.52
C GLN A 373 -3.75 -2.50 -14.96
N ASN A 374 -3.92 -1.18 -14.80
CA ASN A 374 -5.13 -0.56 -14.26
C ASN A 374 -6.37 -0.85 -15.11
N GLU A 375 -6.27 -0.64 -16.42
CA GLU A 375 -7.35 -0.94 -17.36
C GLU A 375 -7.72 -2.44 -17.30
N LEU A 376 -6.72 -3.33 -17.29
CA LEU A 376 -6.97 -4.76 -17.33
C LEU A 376 -7.58 -5.29 -16.03
N ILE A 377 -7.15 -4.80 -14.86
CA ILE A 377 -7.75 -5.21 -13.57
C ILE A 377 -9.18 -4.68 -13.44
N GLU A 378 -9.47 -3.46 -13.90
CA GLU A 378 -10.81 -2.88 -13.88
C GLU A 378 -11.80 -3.66 -14.76
N GLU A 379 -11.40 -3.98 -15.99
CA GLU A 379 -12.17 -4.84 -16.89
C GLU A 379 -12.38 -6.23 -16.27
N SER A 380 -11.32 -6.81 -15.69
CA SER A 380 -11.37 -8.16 -15.12
C SER A 380 -12.23 -8.24 -13.87
N TYR A 381 -12.15 -7.24 -12.98
CA TYR A 381 -13.06 -7.10 -11.85
C TYR A 381 -14.51 -7.00 -12.32
N THR A 382 -14.79 -6.17 -13.32
CA THR A 382 -16.14 -6.02 -13.89
C THR A 382 -16.65 -7.35 -14.46
N ALA A 383 -15.80 -8.10 -15.15
CA ALA A 383 -16.14 -9.42 -15.67
C ALA A 383 -16.48 -10.42 -14.56
N VAL A 384 -15.63 -10.55 -13.53
CA VAL A 384 -15.90 -11.48 -12.41
C VAL A 384 -17.15 -11.05 -11.63
N ARG A 385 -17.31 -9.75 -11.33
CA ARG A 385 -18.53 -9.21 -10.73
C ARG A 385 -19.78 -9.54 -11.54
N THR A 386 -19.70 -9.49 -12.87
CA THR A 386 -20.82 -9.86 -13.75
C THR A 386 -21.22 -11.31 -13.55
N ILE A 387 -20.26 -12.23 -13.40
CA ILE A 387 -20.55 -13.64 -13.07
C ILE A 387 -21.30 -13.73 -11.75
N ARG A 388 -20.86 -13.03 -10.70
CA ARG A 388 -21.57 -13.00 -9.42
C ARG A 388 -23.00 -12.49 -9.58
N LEU A 389 -23.19 -11.39 -10.31
CA LEU A 389 -24.52 -10.81 -10.53
C LEU A 389 -25.45 -11.78 -11.28
N ILE A 390 -24.92 -12.56 -12.23
CA ILE A 390 -25.68 -13.63 -12.90
C ILE A 390 -26.13 -14.67 -11.88
N LEU A 391 -25.23 -15.18 -11.04
CA LEU A 391 -25.56 -16.18 -10.01
C LEU A 391 -26.52 -15.64 -8.94
N ALA A 392 -26.45 -14.35 -8.62
CA ALA A 392 -27.37 -13.70 -7.67
C ALA A 392 -28.84 -13.72 -8.13
N ASN A 393 -29.10 -13.93 -9.43
CA ASN A 393 -30.46 -14.09 -9.96
C ASN A 393 -31.04 -15.49 -9.71
N HIS A 394 -30.24 -16.46 -9.25
CA HIS A 394 -30.71 -17.81 -9.01
C HIS A 394 -31.61 -17.89 -7.76
N PRO A 395 -32.79 -18.55 -7.80
CA PRO A 395 -33.73 -18.59 -6.67
C PRO A 395 -33.11 -19.07 -5.35
N LYS A 396 -32.24 -20.08 -5.39
CA LYS A 396 -31.54 -20.59 -4.19
C LYS A 396 -30.50 -19.64 -3.59
N VAL A 397 -30.13 -18.57 -4.29
CA VAL A 397 -29.19 -17.54 -3.80
C VAL A 397 -29.96 -16.36 -3.19
N GLN A 398 -31.29 -16.30 -3.35
CA GLN A 398 -32.12 -15.27 -2.75
C GLN A 398 -31.97 -15.30 -1.22
N GLY A 399 -31.40 -14.24 -0.65
CA GLY A 399 -31.12 -14.12 0.78
C GLY A 399 -29.64 -14.20 1.17
N TYR A 400 -28.74 -14.55 0.25
CA TYR A 400 -27.31 -14.42 0.50
C TYR A 400 -26.89 -12.95 0.47
N SER A 401 -26.29 -12.48 1.56
CA SER A 401 -25.73 -11.12 1.65
C SER A 401 -24.24 -11.13 1.31
N VAL A 402 -23.83 -10.19 0.46
CA VAL A 402 -22.42 -9.90 0.21
C VAL A 402 -21.92 -8.87 1.23
N PRO A 403 -20.60 -8.75 1.47
CA PRO A 403 -20.07 -7.72 2.36
C PRO A 403 -20.55 -6.31 1.97
N ASP A 404 -20.88 -5.50 2.97
CA ASP A 404 -21.43 -4.14 2.80
C ASP A 404 -20.57 -3.25 1.88
N TRP A 405 -19.25 -3.29 2.05
CA TRP A 405 -18.31 -2.50 1.24
C TRP A 405 -18.31 -2.92 -0.23
N LEU A 406 -18.49 -4.22 -0.51
CA LEU A 406 -18.57 -4.77 -1.86
C LEU A 406 -19.92 -4.41 -2.51
N TYR A 407 -21.01 -4.43 -1.73
CA TYR A 407 -22.33 -4.02 -2.18
C TYR A 407 -22.41 -2.52 -2.49
N LYS A 408 -21.89 -1.68 -1.58
CA LYS A 408 -21.86 -0.21 -1.71
C LYS A 408 -20.85 0.29 -2.74
N GLY A 409 -19.97 -0.58 -3.22
CA GLY A 409 -18.93 -0.21 -4.18
C GLY A 409 -17.86 0.70 -3.58
N GLN A 410 -17.53 0.50 -2.29
CA GLN A 410 -16.42 1.18 -1.60
C GLN A 410 -15.09 0.58 -2.06
N ILE A 411 -14.83 0.67 -3.37
CA ILE A 411 -13.73 0.00 -4.05
C ILE A 411 -12.93 1.06 -4.78
N ARG A 412 -11.60 0.98 -4.64
CA ARG A 412 -10.68 1.94 -5.22
C ARG A 412 -9.63 1.25 -6.07
N LEU A 413 -9.43 1.81 -7.26
CA LEU A 413 -8.25 1.55 -8.07
C LEU A 413 -7.15 2.49 -7.58
N TYR A 414 -6.15 1.91 -6.92
CA TYR A 414 -5.00 2.60 -6.36
C TYR A 414 -3.87 2.75 -7.40
#